data_AF-A0A2V8Q0U8-F1
#
_entry.id   AF-A0A2V8Q0U8-F1
#
_cell.length_a   1.000
_cell.length_b   1.000
_cell.length_c   1.000
_cell.angle_alpha   90.00
_cell.angle_beta   90.00
_cell.angle_gamma   90.00
#
_symmetry.space_group_name_H-M   'P 1'
#
loop_
_entity.id
_entity.type
_entity.pdbx_description
1 polymer ?
#
loop_
_entity_poly.entity_id
_entity_poly.type
_entity_poly.pdbx_seq_one_letter_code
_entity_poly.pdbx_strand_id
1 'polypeptide(L)' 'MRGLDGSYLSRVGVKTPDRINLIYTDLPLALSTNFDSAARYAYELKQAAFDALKEETVLVAVGQIYHAL' A
#
# COMPACT_ATOMS: atom_id res chain seq x y z
N MET A 1 8.33 -7.29 -0.96
CA MET A 1 8.36 -8.67 -0.42
C MET A 1 7.12 -9.41 -0.91
N ARG A 2 7.24 -10.68 -1.28
CA ARG A 2 6.12 -11.47 -1.80
C ARG A 2 5.86 -12.69 -0.91
N GLY A 3 4.59 -13.10 -0.82
CA GLY A 3 4.22 -14.34 -0.16
C GLY A 3 4.38 -14.35 1.35
N LEU A 4 4.22 -13.21 2.03
CA LEU A 4 4.25 -13.13 3.49
C LEU A 4 3.00 -13.77 4.06
N ASP A 5 3.12 -14.53 5.16
CA ASP A 5 1.96 -15.05 5.87
C ASP A 5 1.15 -13.89 6.42
N GLY A 6 -0.05 -13.73 5.89
CA GLY A 6 -0.95 -12.65 6.22
C GLY A 6 -2.36 -13.17 6.45
N SER A 7 -3.24 -12.22 6.76
CA SER A 7 -4.66 -12.49 6.79
C SER A 7 -5.39 -11.22 6.39
N TYR A 8 -6.41 -11.35 5.57
CA TYR A 8 -7.25 -10.22 5.14
C TYR A 8 -8.68 -10.40 5.65
N LEU A 9 -9.36 -9.27 5.84
CA LEU A 9 -10.77 -9.27 6.20
C LEU A 9 -11.59 -9.26 4.91
N SER A 10 -12.29 -10.35 4.63
CA SER A 10 -13.20 -10.42 3.49
C SER A 10 -14.36 -9.44 3.65
N ARG A 11 -15.05 -9.15 2.54
CA ARG A 11 -16.23 -8.28 2.53
C ARG A 11 -17.34 -8.73 3.48
N VAL A 12 -17.39 -10.01 3.82
CA VAL A 12 -18.37 -10.60 4.76
C VAL A 12 -17.88 -10.61 6.22
N GLY A 13 -16.75 -9.95 6.52
CA GLY A 13 -16.19 -9.84 7.87
C GLY A 13 -15.45 -11.09 8.34
N VAL A 14 -15.23 -12.07 7.47
CA VAL A 14 -14.45 -13.27 7.79
C VAL A 14 -12.97 -12.97 7.56
N LYS A 15 -12.14 -13.25 8.56
CA LYS A 15 -10.68 -13.13 8.47
C LYS A 15 -10.13 -14.40 7.80
N THR A 16 -9.58 -14.26 6.61
CA THR A 16 -9.05 -15.38 5.82
C THR A 16 -7.53 -15.34 5.86
N PRO A 17 -6.85 -16.43 6.27
CA PRO A 17 -5.40 -16.56 6.12
C PRO A 17 -5.04 -16.60 4.64
N ASP A 18 -4.15 -15.72 4.20
CA ASP A 18 -3.70 -15.69 2.82
C ASP A 18 -2.31 -15.05 2.71
N ARG A 19 -1.62 -15.35 1.60
CA ARG A 19 -0.31 -14.77 1.31
C ARG A 19 -0.48 -13.34 0.83
N ILE A 20 0.13 -12.40 1.52
CA ILE A 20 0.10 -10.98 1.15
C ILE A 20 1.38 -10.57 0.41
N ASN A 21 1.21 -9.71 -0.59
CA ASN A 21 2.30 -9.05 -1.27
C ASN A 21 2.49 -7.65 -0.68
N LEU A 22 3.70 -7.36 -0.16
CA LEU A 22 4.04 -6.07 0.45
C LEU A 22 4.98 -5.29 -0.47
N ILE A 23 4.53 -4.11 -0.88
CA ILE A 23 5.36 -3.13 -1.59
C ILE A 23 5.68 -2.00 -0.60
N TYR A 24 6.96 -1.69 -0.44
CA TYR A 24 7.44 -0.56 0.34
C TYR A 24 8.14 0.40 -0.59
N THR A 25 7.75 1.67 -0.52
CA THR A 25 8.35 2.75 -1.32
C THR A 25 8.58 3.94 -0.41
N ASP A 26 9.74 4.58 -0.53
CA ASP A 26 10.00 5.88 0.09
C ASP A 26 9.81 6.98 -0.96
N LEU A 27 9.24 8.10 -0.53
CA LEU A 27 8.98 9.27 -1.38
C LEU A 27 9.64 10.48 -0.73
N PRO A 28 10.64 11.11 -1.37
CA PRO A 28 11.37 12.25 -0.80
C PRO A 28 10.56 13.55 -0.88
N LEU A 29 9.30 13.52 -0.45
CA LEU A 29 8.37 14.63 -0.43
C LEU A 29 7.76 14.77 0.96
N ALA A 30 7.75 15.99 1.49
CA ALA A 30 6.97 16.27 2.69
C ALA A 30 5.47 16.20 2.37
N LEU A 31 4.74 15.34 3.08
CA LEU A 31 3.31 15.15 2.88
C LEU A 31 2.51 16.44 3.15
N SER A 32 2.98 17.25 4.11
CA SER A 32 2.36 18.53 4.49
C SER A 32 2.32 19.57 3.37
N THR A 33 3.30 19.56 2.48
CA THR A 33 3.42 20.56 1.39
C THR A 33 3.11 19.99 0.01
N ASN A 34 3.12 18.66 -0.14
CA ASN A 34 3.00 17.98 -1.44
C ASN A 34 1.86 16.95 -1.46
N PHE A 35 0.79 17.20 -0.72
CA PHE A 35 -0.32 16.25 -0.56
C PHE A 35 -0.86 15.75 -1.91
N ASP A 36 -1.16 16.64 -2.85
CA ASP A 36 -1.71 16.26 -4.17
C ASP A 36 -0.76 15.35 -4.97
N SER A 37 0.54 15.64 -4.90
CA SER A 37 1.56 14.81 -5.58
C SER A 37 1.69 13.43 -4.93
N ALA A 38 1.66 13.37 -3.58
CA ALA A 38 1.69 12.11 -2.85
C ALA A 38 0.41 11.29 -3.07
N ALA A 39 -0.75 11.94 -3.11
CA ALA A 39 -2.03 11.30 -3.40
C ALA A 39 -2.08 10.73 -4.83
N ARG A 40 -1.61 11.49 -5.82
CA ARG A 40 -1.50 11.01 -7.20
C ARG A 40 -0.55 9.81 -7.29
N TYR A 41 0.62 9.90 -6.68
CA TYR A 41 1.57 8.78 -6.65
C TYR A 41 0.97 7.52 -6.02
N ALA A 42 0.28 7.67 -4.89
CA ALA A 42 -0.40 6.54 -4.22
C ALA A 42 -1.49 5.92 -5.10
N TYR A 43 -2.22 6.73 -5.88
CA TYR A 43 -3.21 6.24 -6.83
C TYR A 43 -2.57 5.47 -7.99
N GLU A 44 -1.52 6.03 -8.60
CA GLU A 44 -0.77 5.38 -9.69
C GLU A 44 -0.15 4.05 -9.21
N LEU A 45 0.42 4.03 -8.01
CA LEU A 45 0.96 2.83 -7.39
C LEU A 45 -0.12 1.76 -7.19
N LYS A 46 -1.32 2.16 -6.72
CA LYS A 46 -2.45 1.23 -6.57
C LYS A 46 -2.81 0.57 -7.90
N GLN A 47 -2.93 1.35 -8.98
CA GLN A 47 -3.24 0.83 -10.30
C GLN A 47 -2.16 -0.13 -10.80
N ALA A 48 -0.89 0.28 -10.72
CA ALA A 48 0.23 -0.56 -11.12
C ALA A 48 0.31 -1.87 -10.33
N ALA A 49 -0.03 -1.85 -9.03
CA ALA A 49 -0.09 -3.05 -8.20
C ALA A 49 -1.23 -4.00 -8.63
N PHE A 50 -2.42 -3.47 -8.93
CA PHE A 50 -3.52 -4.27 -9.47
C PHE A 50 -3.14 -4.97 -10.78
N ASP A 51 -2.56 -4.22 -11.71
CA ASP A 51 -2.17 -4.75 -13.04
C ASP A 51 -1.08 -5.81 -12.93
N ALA A 52 -0.09 -5.60 -12.06
CA ALA A 52 1.08 -6.48 -11.95
C ALA A 52 0.82 -7.74 -11.12
N LEU A 53 0.02 -7.64 -10.05
CA LEU A 53 -0.16 -8.73 -9.09
C LEU A 53 -1.47 -9.51 -9.28
N LYS A 54 -2.45 -8.94 -10.00
CA LYS A 54 -3.78 -9.55 -10.20
C LYS A 54 -4.50 -9.89 -8.89
N GLU A 55 -4.28 -9.08 -7.85
CA GLU A 55 -4.95 -9.22 -6.56
C GLU A 55 -6.42 -8.82 -6.64
N GLU A 56 -7.27 -9.45 -5.83
CA GLU A 56 -8.67 -9.05 -5.70
C GLU A 56 -8.81 -7.69 -4.98
N THR A 57 -7.87 -7.37 -4.09
CA THR A 57 -7.88 -6.12 -3.32
C THR A 57 -6.47 -5.63 -3.04
N VAL A 58 -6.28 -4.31 -3.14
CA VAL A 58 -5.04 -3.62 -2.79
C VAL A 58 -5.33 -2.52 -1.79
N LEU A 59 -4.64 -2.55 -0.66
CA LEU A 59 -4.60 -1.47 0.33
C LEU A 59 -3.31 -0.67 0.15
N VAL A 60 -3.44 0.65 0.01
CA VAL A 60 -2.30 1.57 0.01
C VAL A 60 -2.44 2.51 1.20
N ALA A 61 -1.42 2.55 2.05
CA ALA A 61 -1.33 3.46 3.17
C ALA A 61 -0.15 4.40 2.94
N VAL A 62 -0.37 5.70 3.13
CA VAL A 62 0.65 6.74 3.02
C VAL A 62 0.84 7.34 4.42
N GLY A 63 2.09 7.41 4.87
CA GLY A 63 2.44 7.96 6.18
C GLY A 63 3.72 8.76 6.11
N GLN A 64 3.79 9.84 6.88
CA GLN A 64 5.03 10.61 7.03
C GLN A 64 5.92 9.91 8.06
N ILE A 65 7.16 9.63 7.67
CA ILE A 65 8.17 9.05 8.55
C ILE A 65 9.04 10.17 9.10
N TYR A 66 9.07 10.30 10.43
CA TYR A 66 9.96 11.20 11.12
C TYR A 66 11.26 10.46 11.44
N HIS A 67 12.37 10.96 10.93
CA HIS A 67 13.69 10.43 11.25
C HIS A 67 14.20 11.20 12.48
N ALA A 68 14.61 10.46 13.53
CA ALA A 68 15.39 11.05 14.60
C ALA A 68 16.79 11.36 14.07
N LEU A 69 17.28 12.58 14.32
CA LEU A 69 18.66 12.97 14.04
C LEU A 69 19.65 12.26 14.97
#